data_AF-A0A953YXW6-F1
#
_entry.id   AF-A0A953YXW6-F1
#
_cell.length_a   1.000
_cell.length_b   1.000
_cell.length_c   1.000
_cell.angle_alpha   90.00
_cell.angle_beta   90.00
_cell.angle_gamma   90.00
#
_symmetry.space_group_name_H-M   'P 1'
#
loop_
_entity.id
_entity.type
_entity.pdbx_description
1 polymer ?
#
loop_
_entity_poly.entity_id
_entity_poly.type
_entity_poly.pdbx_seq_one_letter_code
_entity_poly.pdbx_strand_id
1 'polypeptide(L)' 'VLEYTYDSTEGDPPGSYKLVANADDANSLQYARKDMIPWYGDAGWRLNVGEVGVILYDSTKSSYGYHIIKRIE' A
#
# COMPACT_ATOMS: atom_id res chain seq x y z
N VAL A 1 8.47 9.27 1.09
CA VAL A 1 7.44 8.81 0.14
C VAL A 1 7.66 7.33 -0.03
N LEU A 2 6.61 6.51 -0.02
CA LEU A 2 6.71 5.07 -0.12
C LEU A 2 6.01 4.64 -1.40
N GLU A 3 6.69 4.04 -2.34
CA GLU A 3 6.04 3.53 -3.55
C GLU A 3 5.81 2.02 -3.44
N TYR A 4 4.59 1.58 -3.78
CA TYR A 4 4.13 0.20 -3.64
C TYR A 4 3.55 -0.30 -4.93
N THR A 5 3.92 -1.50 -5.35
CA THR A 5 3.21 -2.25 -6.38
C THR A 5 2.29 -3.26 -5.73
N TYR A 6 1.09 -3.47 -6.26
CA TYR A 6 0.19 -4.54 -5.85
C TYR A 6 -0.25 -5.37 -7.06
N ASP A 7 -0.58 -6.63 -6.82
CA ASP A 7 -1.22 -7.55 -7.75
C ASP A 7 -2.48 -8.07 -7.05
N SER A 8 -3.66 -7.87 -7.65
CA SER A 8 -4.93 -8.31 -7.06
C SER A 8 -5.49 -9.48 -7.87
N THR A 9 -6.07 -10.46 -7.17
CA THR A 9 -6.76 -11.58 -7.83
C THR A 9 -8.08 -11.19 -8.49
N GLU A 10 -8.55 -9.96 -8.28
CA GLU A 10 -9.85 -9.49 -8.77
C GLU A 10 -9.77 -8.79 -10.13
N GLY A 11 -8.62 -8.85 -10.80
CA GLY A 11 -8.49 -8.39 -12.18
C GLY A 11 -8.22 -6.89 -12.34
N ASP A 12 -7.91 -6.19 -11.24
CA ASP A 12 -7.36 -4.84 -11.35
C ASP A 12 -5.92 -4.91 -11.90
N PRO A 13 -5.56 -4.03 -12.85
CA PRO A 13 -4.19 -3.98 -13.34
C PRO A 13 -3.23 -3.66 -12.19
N PRO A 14 -2.03 -4.27 -12.16
CA PRO A 14 -1.04 -3.97 -11.15
C PRO A 14 -0.68 -2.49 -11.22
N GLY A 15 -0.79 -1.79 -10.09
CA GLY A 15 -0.58 -0.35 -10.00
C GLY A 15 0.49 0.01 -8.99
N SER A 16 1.07 1.20 -9.15
CA SER A 16 2.00 1.80 -8.18
C SER A 16 1.39 3.02 -7.49
N TYR A 17 1.41 3.06 -6.16
CA TYR A 17 0.98 4.24 -5.39
C TYR A 17 2.08 4.76 -4.49
N LYS A 18 2.16 6.09 -4.34
CA LYS A 18 3.07 6.76 -3.42
C LYS A 18 2.35 7.14 -2.13
N LEU A 19 2.86 6.70 -0.98
CA LEU A 19 2.32 7.07 0.33
C LEU A 19 3.20 8.09 1.05
N VAL A 20 2.54 8.99 1.76
CA VAL A 20 3.14 9.94 2.68
C VAL A 20 2.55 9.77 4.08
N ALA A 21 3.34 10.13 5.10
CA ALA A 21 2.93 9.94 6.48
C ALA A 21 1.74 10.85 6.81
N ASN A 22 1.85 12.13 6.46
CA ASN A 22 0.86 13.15 6.75
C ASN A 22 0.17 13.62 5.47
N ALA A 23 -1.09 14.04 5.60
CA ALA A 23 -1.85 14.56 4.48
C ALA A 23 -1.29 15.90 3.96
N ASP A 24 -0.68 16.69 4.83
CA ASP A 24 -0.05 17.97 4.46
C ASP A 24 1.17 17.79 3.55
N ASP A 25 1.77 16.58 3.57
CA ASP A 25 2.90 16.21 2.70
C ASP A 25 2.43 15.64 1.34
N ALA A 26 1.12 15.40 1.16
CA ALA A 26 0.58 14.73 -0.02
C ALA A 26 0.39 15.70 -1.18
N ASN A 27 0.84 15.30 -2.38
CA ASN A 27 0.44 15.93 -3.64
C ASN A 27 -0.63 15.11 -4.37
N SER A 28 -1.07 15.56 -5.55
CA SER A 28 -2.13 14.89 -6.35
C SER A 28 -1.82 13.46 -6.80
N LEU A 29 -0.57 12.99 -6.66
CA LEU A 29 -0.10 11.65 -7.00
C LEU A 29 0.25 10.82 -5.75
N GLN A 30 0.01 11.36 -4.56
CA GLN A 30 0.35 10.75 -3.29
C GLN A 30 -0.89 10.60 -2.42
N TYR A 31 -0.91 9.52 -1.66
CA TYR A 31 -1.97 9.27 -0.70
C TYR A 31 -1.41 9.37 0.72
N ALA A 32 -2.13 10.07 1.59
CA ALA A 32 -1.79 10.05 3.00
C ALA A 32 -2.06 8.66 3.57
N ARG A 33 -1.26 8.23 4.53
CA ARG A 33 -1.43 6.93 5.21
C ARG A 33 -2.88 6.71 5.69
N LYS A 34 -3.51 7.76 6.23
CA LYS A 34 -4.86 7.71 6.79
C LYS A 34 -5.95 7.53 5.72
N ASP A 35 -5.67 7.89 4.47
CA ASP A 35 -6.61 7.88 3.35
C ASP A 35 -6.50 6.57 2.55
N MET A 36 -5.65 5.65 3.00
CA MET A 36 -5.50 4.31 2.45
C MET A 36 -6.24 3.27 3.27
N ILE A 37 -6.54 2.15 2.62
CA ILE A 37 -6.97 0.93 3.28
C ILE A 37 -5.98 0.64 4.44
N PRO A 38 -6.46 0.44 5.69
CA PRO A 38 -5.61 0.40 6.88
C PRO A 38 -4.41 -0.55 6.76
N TRP A 39 -4.61 -1.65 6.06
CA TRP A 39 -3.59 -2.66 5.83
C TRP A 39 -2.43 -2.23 4.93
N TYR A 40 -2.68 -1.41 3.91
CA TYR A 40 -1.61 -0.90 3.05
C TYR A 40 -0.70 0.06 3.80
N GLY A 41 -1.29 0.97 4.59
CA GLY A 41 -0.54 1.81 5.50
C GLY A 41 0.27 0.96 6.48
N ASP A 42 -0.38 0.08 7.23
CA ASP A 42 0.31 -0.66 8.28
C ASP A 42 1.42 -1.59 7.78
N ALA A 43 1.22 -2.28 6.65
CA ALA A 43 2.27 -3.13 6.09
C ALA A 43 3.40 -2.31 5.50
N GLY A 44 3.08 -1.31 4.70
CA GLY A 44 4.08 -0.55 3.98
C GLY A 44 5.06 0.24 4.87
N TRP A 45 4.57 0.77 5.99
CA TRP A 45 5.39 1.47 6.99
C TRP A 45 6.22 0.53 7.89
N ARG A 46 5.96 -0.79 7.88
CA ARG A 46 6.76 -1.79 8.60
C ARG A 46 7.90 -2.35 7.76
N LEU A 47 7.82 -2.25 6.44
CA LEU A 47 8.83 -2.75 5.52
C LEU A 47 10.04 -1.82 5.47
N ASN A 48 11.24 -2.40 5.45
CA ASN A 48 12.44 -1.69 5.06
C ASN A 48 12.47 -1.44 3.54
N VAL A 49 13.26 -0.47 3.08
CA VAL A 49 13.45 -0.25 1.64
C VAL A 49 14.02 -1.52 1.00
N GLY A 50 13.38 -2.00 -0.06
CA GLY A 50 13.70 -3.25 -0.75
C GLY A 50 13.01 -4.49 -0.19
N GLU A 51 12.39 -4.41 0.98
CA GLU A 51 11.68 -5.52 1.61
C GLU A 51 10.32 -5.77 0.93
N VAL A 52 9.94 -7.05 0.88
CA VAL A 52 8.65 -7.50 0.35
C VAL A 52 7.82 -8.05 1.49
N GLY A 53 6.61 -7.51 1.65
CA GLY A 53 5.59 -7.99 2.56
C GLY A 53 4.42 -8.63 1.82
N VAL A 54 3.69 -9.48 2.52
CA VAL A 54 2.44 -10.07 2.03
C VAL A 54 1.32 -9.71 2.99
N ILE A 55 0.22 -9.31 2.40
CA ILE A 55 -1.04 -8.99 3.05
C ILE A 55 -2.04 -10.06 2.61
N LEU A 56 -2.70 -10.75 3.54
CA LEU A 56 -3.61 -11.88 3.26
C LEU A 56 -5.07 -11.49 3.43
N TYR A 57 -5.96 -11.59 2.45
CA TYR A 57 -7.40 -11.28 2.58
C TYR A 57 -7.97 -11.17 4.01
N ASP A 58 -8.45 -9.97 4.37
CA ASP A 58 -9.10 -9.71 5.64
C ASP A 58 -10.39 -8.93 5.35
N SER A 59 -11.55 -9.53 5.62
CA SER A 59 -12.86 -8.93 5.29
C SER A 59 -13.13 -7.59 5.97
N THR A 60 -12.34 -7.21 6.97
CA THR A 60 -12.46 -5.95 7.72
C THR A 60 -11.36 -4.94 7.40
N LYS A 61 -10.14 -5.41 7.08
CA LYS A 61 -8.95 -4.56 6.90
C LYS A 61 -8.48 -4.46 5.46
N SER A 62 -8.78 -5.44 4.60
CA SER A 62 -8.61 -5.40 3.15
C SER A 62 -9.46 -6.46 2.47
N SER A 63 -10.63 -6.06 1.99
CA SER A 63 -11.58 -6.94 1.30
C SER A 63 -11.18 -7.29 -0.14
N TYR A 64 -9.98 -6.93 -0.58
CA TYR A 64 -9.53 -6.98 -1.98
C TYR A 64 -8.60 -8.18 -2.30
N GLY A 65 -8.67 -9.25 -1.50
CA GLY A 65 -7.85 -10.45 -1.67
C GLY A 65 -6.48 -10.35 -0.98
N TYR A 66 -5.50 -11.11 -1.49
CA TYR A 66 -4.12 -10.95 -1.03
C TYR A 66 -3.41 -9.85 -1.81
N HIS A 67 -2.44 -9.20 -1.17
CA HIS A 67 -1.58 -8.21 -1.81
C HIS A 67 -0.12 -8.53 -1.50
N ILE A 68 0.71 -8.52 -2.54
CA ILE A 68 2.16 -8.56 -2.41
C ILE A 68 2.65 -7.12 -2.52
N ILE A 69 3.39 -6.67 -1.51
CA ILE A 69 3.80 -5.27 -1.39
C ILE A 69 5.31 -5.22 -1.31
N LYS A 70 5.92 -4.37 -2.15
CA LYS A 70 7.34 -4.05 -2.05
C LYS A 70 7.51 -2.57 -1.74
N ARG A 71 8.34 -2.24 -0.75
CA ARG A 71 8.73 -0.86 -0.50
C ARG A 71 9.96 -0.52 -1.34
N ILE A 72 9.87 0.48 -2.21
CA ILE A 72 10.98 0.84 -3.11
C ILE A 72 11.74 2.12 -2.74
N GLU A 73 11.20 2.92 -1.82
CA GLU A 73 11.82 4.15 -1.25
C GLU A 73 11.41 4.37 0.21
#